data_AF-A0A817QA81-F1
#
_entry.id   AF-A0A817QA81-F1
#
_cell.length_a   1.000
_cell.length_b   1.000
_cell.length_c   1.000
_cell.angle_alpha   90.00
_cell.angle_beta   90.00
_cell.angle_gamma   90.00
#
_symmetry.space_group_name_H-M   'P 1'
#
loop_
_entity.id
_entity.type
_entity.pdbx_description
1 polymer ?
#
loop_
_entity_poly.entity_id
_entity_poly.type
_entity_poly.pdbx_seq_one_letter_code
_entity_poly.pdbx_strand_id
1 'polypeptide(L)'
;YDGRIVIPGLVLDVDEYLPPPKILICTKCNLPGHIKKACQARYVICRRCGQDKENGDSHTECAIRCQHCGGNHISTDYKCPTLVNFRKNLLDKLKNNTDKLPAHVRMFIPIDCRKPNDRDRILTSSRRGYSAPHPPMTNTSNSSYSPTMNFWTSRQEAANASLSKEYSAIRAFDNELNKIKKDFDEEKKSNQQLI
;
A
#
# COMPACT_ATOMS: atom_id res chain seq x y z
N TYR A 1 27.48 20.34 -5.62
CA TYR A 1 27.75 18.98 -5.17
C TYR A 1 27.73 18.11 -6.41
N ASP A 2 28.90 17.75 -6.94
CA ASP A 2 29.05 17.09 -8.26
C ASP A 2 28.79 15.58 -8.24
N GLY A 3 28.12 15.07 -7.20
CA GLY A 3 27.62 13.68 -7.17
C GLY A 3 28.70 12.61 -7.35
N ARG A 4 29.97 12.87 -7.04
CA ARG A 4 31.07 11.92 -7.24
C ARG A 4 31.83 11.65 -5.96
N ILE A 5 32.04 10.37 -5.66
CA ILE A 5 32.96 9.91 -4.61
C ILE A 5 34.21 9.41 -5.30
N VAL A 6 35.36 9.98 -4.94
CA VAL A 6 36.67 9.56 -5.44
C VAL A 6 37.39 8.81 -4.32
N ILE A 7 37.67 7.54 -4.58
CA ILE A 7 38.56 6.68 -3.80
C ILE A 7 39.81 6.49 -4.68
N PRO A 8 41.03 6.38 -4.13
CA PRO A 8 42.22 6.16 -4.95
C PRO A 8 42.03 5.00 -5.94
N GLY A 9 42.07 5.30 -7.24
CA GLY A 9 41.85 4.34 -8.33
C GLY A 9 40.38 4.09 -8.72
N LEU A 10 39.40 4.72 -8.08
CA LEU A 10 37.97 4.51 -8.33
C LEU A 10 37.16 5.80 -8.22
N VAL A 11 36.43 6.13 -9.28
CA VAL A 11 35.43 7.21 -9.28
C VAL A 11 34.07 6.57 -9.30
N LEU A 12 33.25 6.85 -8.28
CA LEU A 12 31.88 6.39 -8.15
C LEU A 12 30.95 7.56 -8.36
N ASP A 13 30.03 7.45 -9.32
CA ASP A 13 28.90 8.36 -9.42
C ASP A 13 27.87 7.98 -8.33
N VAL A 14 27.48 8.98 -7.55
CA VAL A 14 26.50 8.90 -6.47
C VAL A 14 25.19 9.45 -6.98
N ASP A 15 24.27 8.53 -7.24
CA ASP A 15 22.88 8.89 -7.42
C ASP A 15 22.27 9.28 -6.06
N GLU A 16 21.44 10.32 -6.06
CA GLU A 16 20.63 10.67 -4.90
C GLU A 16 19.79 9.44 -4.50
N TYR A 17 20.06 8.88 -3.32
CA TYR A 17 19.20 7.83 -2.78
C TYR A 17 17.83 8.43 -2.50
N LEU A 18 16.90 8.11 -3.39
CA LEU A 18 15.50 8.46 -3.27
C LEU A 18 14.79 7.27 -2.60
N PRO A 19 14.75 7.17 -1.24
CA PRO A 19 14.06 6.07 -0.56
C PRO A 19 12.66 5.96 -1.12
N PRO A 20 12.08 4.76 -1.35
CA PRO A 20 10.75 4.64 -1.90
C PRO A 20 9.79 5.40 -0.98
N PRO A 21 9.29 6.58 -1.37
CA PRO A 21 8.23 7.17 -0.62
C PRO A 21 7.05 6.31 -1.00
N LYS A 22 6.40 5.74 0.00
CA LYS A 22 5.06 5.23 -0.18
C LYS A 22 4.16 6.45 -0.41
N ILE A 23 4.31 7.11 -1.56
CA ILE A 23 3.34 8.08 -2.05
C ILE A 23 2.04 7.32 -2.08
N LEU A 24 1.10 7.83 -1.30
CA LEU A 24 -0.16 7.17 -1.12
C LEU A 24 -0.93 7.29 -2.43
N ILE A 25 -0.96 6.22 -3.21
CA ILE A 25 -1.73 6.15 -4.44
C ILE A 25 -3.06 5.48 -4.14
N CYS A 26 -4.15 6.18 -4.44
CA CYS A 26 -5.49 5.66 -4.24
C CYS A 26 -5.72 4.42 -5.11
N THR A 27 -6.17 3.31 -4.53
CA THR A 27 -6.42 2.08 -5.31
C THR A 27 -7.69 2.13 -6.16
N LYS A 28 -8.56 3.15 -5.96
CA LYS A 28 -9.78 3.36 -6.76
C LYS A 28 -9.51 4.20 -7.99
N CYS A 29 -8.97 5.41 -7.84
CA CYS A 29 -8.76 6.33 -8.96
C CYS A 29 -7.31 6.43 -9.45
N ASN A 30 -6.37 5.75 -8.78
CA ASN A 30 -4.93 5.78 -9.06
C ASN A 30 -4.27 7.17 -8.95
N LEU A 31 -4.95 8.18 -8.41
CA LEU A 31 -4.35 9.48 -8.12
C LEU A 31 -3.58 9.44 -6.79
N PRO A 32 -2.48 10.20 -6.68
CA PRO A 32 -1.72 10.33 -5.43
C PRO A 32 -2.45 11.22 -4.41
N GLY A 33 -2.13 11.02 -3.12
CA GLY A 33 -2.49 11.93 -2.03
C GLY A 33 -3.66 11.51 -1.14
N HIS A 34 -4.37 10.41 -1.46
CA HIS A 34 -5.49 9.94 -0.64
C HIS A 34 -5.67 8.42 -0.65
N ILE A 35 -6.33 7.90 0.39
CA ILE A 35 -6.72 6.48 0.47
C ILE A 35 -8.04 6.22 -0.24
N LYS A 36 -8.32 4.95 -0.60
CA LYS A 36 -9.60 4.51 -1.18
C LYS A 36 -10.83 5.01 -0.42
N LYS A 37 -10.78 5.01 0.92
CA LYS A 37 -11.90 5.46 1.77
C LYS A 37 -12.23 6.95 1.65
N ALA A 38 -11.24 7.78 1.29
CA ALA A 38 -11.40 9.22 1.10
C ALA A 38 -11.56 9.59 -0.39
N CYS A 39 -11.71 8.61 -1.27
CA CYS A 39 -11.80 8.83 -2.70
C CYS A 39 -13.23 9.24 -3.09
N GLN A 40 -13.35 10.36 -3.80
CA GLN A 40 -14.62 10.87 -4.32
C GLN A 40 -14.91 10.41 -5.76
N ALA A 41 -14.01 9.65 -6.39
CA ALA A 41 -14.23 9.14 -7.73
C ALA A 41 -15.47 8.24 -7.74
N ARG A 42 -16.32 8.38 -8.77
CA ARG A 42 -17.51 7.56 -8.94
C ARG A 42 -17.12 6.12 -9.28
N TYR A 43 -16.25 5.97 -10.27
CA TYR A 43 -15.83 4.67 -10.82
C TYR A 43 -14.41 4.26 -10.40
N VAL A 44 -14.10 2.98 -10.59
CA VAL A 44 -12.75 2.44 -10.42
C VAL A 44 -11.97 2.64 -11.71
N ILE A 45 -10.80 3.26 -11.65
CA ILE A 45 -9.96 3.51 -12.80
C ILE A 45 -8.95 2.38 -12.99
N CYS A 46 -8.72 1.99 -14.24
CA CYS A 46 -7.73 1.02 -14.62
C CYS A 46 -6.31 1.61 -14.50
N ARG A 47 -5.41 0.90 -13.82
CA ARG A 47 -4.00 1.31 -13.66
C ARG A 47 -3.22 1.31 -14.97
N ARG A 48 -3.62 0.45 -15.92
CA ARG A 48 -2.91 0.27 -17.19
C ARG A 48 -3.27 1.33 -18.20
N CYS A 49 -4.57 1.58 -18.45
CA CYS A 49 -5.03 2.46 -19.52
C CYS A 49 -5.67 3.78 -19.03
N GLY A 50 -5.91 3.92 -17.72
CA GLY A 50 -6.53 5.11 -17.14
C GLY A 50 -8.04 5.26 -17.41
N GLN A 51 -8.71 4.22 -17.93
CA GLN A 51 -10.16 4.21 -18.21
C GLN A 51 -10.96 3.56 -17.09
N ASP A 52 -12.28 3.78 -17.07
CA ASP A 52 -13.21 3.24 -16.09
C ASP A 52 -13.35 1.72 -16.24
N LYS A 53 -13.00 0.97 -15.18
CA LYS A 53 -13.08 -0.50 -15.16
C LYS A 53 -14.50 -1.06 -15.25
N GLU A 54 -15.50 -0.24 -14.94
CA GLU A 54 -16.90 -0.63 -14.88
C GLU A 54 -17.61 -0.48 -16.24
N ASN A 55 -16.92 -0.01 -17.30
CA ASN A 55 -17.48 0.16 -18.64
C ASN A 55 -17.73 -1.15 -19.40
N GLY A 56 -17.62 -2.32 -18.75
CA GLY A 56 -17.88 -3.62 -19.38
C GLY A 56 -16.71 -4.23 -20.15
N ASP A 57 -15.61 -3.50 -20.32
CA ASP A 57 -14.40 -4.01 -20.98
C ASP A 57 -13.56 -4.86 -20.01
N SER A 58 -13.15 -6.06 -20.45
CA SER A 58 -12.13 -6.83 -19.74
C SER A 58 -10.78 -6.12 -19.87
N HIS A 59 -10.47 -5.23 -18.92
CA HIS A 59 -9.21 -4.47 -18.86
C HIS A 59 -7.95 -5.33 -18.64
N THR A 60 -8.01 -6.64 -18.89
CA THR A 60 -6.89 -7.58 -18.85
C THR A 60 -5.86 -7.29 -19.96
N GLU A 61 -6.32 -6.92 -21.15
CA GLU A 61 -5.47 -6.70 -22.34
C GLU A 61 -5.43 -5.23 -22.82
N CYS A 62 -5.84 -4.29 -21.97
CA CYS A 62 -5.86 -2.88 -22.35
C CYS A 62 -4.45 -2.31 -22.60
N ALA A 63 -4.35 -1.40 -23.57
CA ALA A 63 -3.13 -0.68 -23.91
C ALA A 63 -2.57 0.07 -22.70
N ILE A 64 -1.24 0.02 -22.55
CA ILE A 64 -0.56 0.70 -21.45
C ILE A 64 -0.48 2.19 -21.77
N ARG A 65 -1.16 2.99 -20.97
CA ARG A 65 -1.17 4.45 -21.05
C ARG A 65 -1.37 5.05 -19.66
N CYS A 66 -0.37 5.79 -19.21
CA CYS A 66 -0.39 6.45 -17.93
C CYS A 66 -1.46 7.54 -17.90
N GLN A 67 -2.33 7.51 -16.89
CA GLN A 67 -3.36 8.53 -16.69
C GLN A 67 -2.78 9.90 -16.32
N HIS A 68 -1.57 9.95 -15.75
CA HIS A 68 -0.99 11.17 -15.22
C HIS A 68 -0.19 11.98 -16.24
N CYS A 69 0.53 11.30 -17.15
CA CYS A 69 1.39 11.95 -18.15
C CYS A 69 1.09 11.53 -19.58
N GLY A 70 0.19 10.55 -19.80
CA GLY A 70 -0.12 10.01 -21.12
C GLY A 70 0.95 9.07 -21.70
N GLY A 71 2.07 8.84 -21.01
CA GLY A 71 3.18 8.01 -21.50
C GLY A 71 2.86 6.51 -21.56
N ASN A 72 3.70 5.75 -22.26
CA ASN A 72 3.59 4.30 -22.42
C ASN A 72 4.15 3.55 -21.20
N HIS A 73 3.53 3.77 -20.05
CA HIS A 73 3.80 3.05 -18.81
C HIS A 73 2.55 3.02 -17.92
N ILE A 74 2.57 2.22 -16.86
CA ILE A 74 1.44 2.08 -15.92
C ILE A 74 1.32 3.37 -15.08
N SER A 75 0.11 3.79 -14.70
CA SER A 75 -0.10 5.02 -13.91
C SER A 75 0.64 5.02 -12.57
N THR A 76 0.93 3.85 -11.99
CA THR A 76 1.65 3.72 -10.70
C THR A 76 3.16 3.60 -10.86
N ASP A 77 3.71 3.79 -12.05
CA ASP A 77 5.14 3.67 -12.29
C ASP A 77 5.92 4.77 -11.55
N TYR A 78 6.96 4.38 -10.83
CA TYR A 78 7.84 5.28 -10.09
C TYR A 78 8.64 6.21 -11.02
N LYS A 79 8.80 5.83 -12.29
CA LYS A 79 9.45 6.65 -13.32
C LYS A 79 8.53 7.70 -13.95
N CYS A 80 7.25 7.73 -13.58
CA CYS A 80 6.31 8.70 -14.13
C CYS A 80 6.73 10.14 -13.78
N PRO A 81 6.96 11.03 -14.77
CA PRO A 81 7.39 12.41 -14.52
C PRO A 81 6.43 13.17 -13.60
N THR A 82 5.12 12.96 -13.76
CA THR A 82 4.08 13.60 -12.94
C THR A 82 4.16 13.15 -11.47
N LEU A 83 4.37 11.85 -11.22
CA LEU A 83 4.53 11.34 -9.85
C LEU A 83 5.85 11.78 -9.22
N VAL A 84 6.93 11.83 -10.01
CA VAL A 84 8.22 12.37 -9.57
C VAL A 84 8.08 13.85 -9.16
N ASN A 85 7.38 14.66 -9.95
CA ASN A 85 7.14 16.06 -9.62
C ASN A 85 6.23 16.21 -8.38
N PHE A 86 5.17 15.40 -8.28
CA PHE A 86 4.33 15.37 -7.08
C PHE A 86 5.13 15.03 -5.82
N ARG A 87 6.04 14.05 -5.93
CA ARG A 87 6.96 13.67 -4.86
C ARG A 87 7.88 14.82 -4.46
N LYS A 88 8.53 15.48 -5.44
CA LYS A 88 9.41 16.63 -5.18
C LYS A 88 8.65 17.73 -4.43
N ASN A 89 7.48 18.11 -4.93
CA ASN A 89 6.62 19.09 -4.29
C ASN A 89 6.19 18.70 -2.87
N LEU A 90 5.90 17.41 -2.62
CA LEU A 90 5.54 16.93 -1.29
C LEU A 90 6.75 17.01 -0.34
N LEU A 91 7.93 16.60 -0.79
CA LEU A 91 9.16 16.69 -0.01
C LEU A 91 9.51 18.14 0.30
N ASP A 92 9.39 19.05 -0.65
CA ASP A 92 9.66 20.48 -0.44
C ASP A 92 8.68 21.10 0.56
N LYS A 93 7.40 20.73 0.49
CA LYS A 93 6.40 21.12 1.50
C LYS A 93 6.78 20.60 2.89
N LEU A 94 7.23 19.36 3.01
CA LEU A 94 7.64 18.77 4.29
C LEU A 94 8.91 19.43 4.84
N LYS A 95 9.91 19.70 3.97
CA LYS A 95 11.14 20.43 4.34
C LYS A 95 10.83 21.85 4.83
N ASN A 96 9.86 22.52 4.23
CA ASN A 96 9.49 23.89 4.60
C ASN A 96 8.55 23.97 5.82
N ASN A 97 7.87 22.87 6.16
CA ASN A 97 6.93 22.75 7.28
C ASN A 97 7.36 21.65 8.26
N THR A 98 8.61 21.72 8.73
CA THR A 98 9.18 20.77 9.71
C THR A 98 8.37 20.67 11.00
N ASP A 99 7.64 21.72 11.34
CA ASP A 99 6.75 21.84 12.49
C ASP A 99 5.56 20.88 12.44
N LYS A 100 5.09 20.54 11.23
CA LYS A 100 3.97 19.62 10.98
C LYS A 100 4.38 18.15 10.94
N LEU A 101 5.68 17.86 11.03
CA LEU A 101 6.17 16.49 11.11
C LEU A 101 5.87 15.89 12.49
N PRO A 102 5.59 14.58 12.58
CA PRO A 102 5.44 13.90 13.87
C PRO A 102 6.67 14.10 14.76
N ALA A 103 6.44 14.25 16.08
CA ALA A 103 7.51 14.52 17.04
C ALA A 103 8.69 13.52 16.96
N HIS A 104 8.39 12.23 16.77
CA HIS A 104 9.41 11.19 16.63
C HIS A 104 10.28 11.35 15.37
N VAL A 105 9.74 11.87 14.26
CA VAL A 105 10.50 12.13 13.03
C VAL A 105 11.37 13.37 13.18
N ARG A 106 10.86 14.40 13.88
CA ARG A 106 11.58 15.66 14.13
C ARG A 106 12.90 15.46 14.88
N MET A 107 13.01 14.42 15.71
CA MET A 107 14.24 14.12 16.45
C MET A 107 15.42 13.74 15.55
N PHE A 108 15.15 13.13 14.39
CA PHE A 108 16.18 12.67 13.44
C PHE A 108 16.60 13.75 12.42
N ILE A 109 15.97 14.91 12.43
CA ILE A 109 16.37 16.04 11.58
C ILE A 109 17.64 16.65 12.18
N PRO A 110 18.76 16.74 11.43
CA PRO A 110 19.98 17.39 11.91
C PRO A 110 19.69 18.78 12.47
N ILE A 111 20.39 19.15 13.54
CA ILE A 111 20.14 20.39 14.28
C ILE A 111 20.26 21.61 13.36
N ASP A 112 21.17 21.55 12.39
CA ASP A 112 21.45 22.63 11.44
C ASP A 112 20.33 22.85 10.41
N CYS A 113 19.44 21.86 10.24
CA CYS A 113 18.27 21.94 9.37
C CYS A 113 17.00 22.37 10.11
N ARG A 114 17.10 22.65 11.43
CA ARG A 114 15.95 23.07 12.26
C ARG A 114 15.84 24.60 12.24
N LYS A 115 14.61 25.12 12.15
CA LYS A 115 14.37 26.56 12.34
C LYS A 115 14.77 26.97 13.76
N PRO A 116 15.20 28.22 14.00
CA PRO A 116 15.64 28.68 15.33
C PRO A 116 14.60 28.40 16.43
N ASN A 117 13.32 28.65 16.13
CA ASN A 117 12.20 28.44 17.06
C ASN A 117 11.89 26.96 17.36
N ASP A 118 12.41 26.01 16.58
CA ASP A 118 12.19 24.57 16.80
C ASP A 118 13.18 23.98 17.84
N ARG A 119 14.32 24.66 18.11
CA ARG A 119 15.30 24.21 19.12
C ARG A 119 14.68 24.18 20.53
N ASP A 120 13.95 25.23 20.90
CA ASP A 120 13.38 25.39 22.24
C ASP A 120 12.20 24.44 22.51
N ARG A 121 11.46 24.06 21.46
CA ARG A 121 10.29 23.17 21.55
C ARG A 121 10.66 21.71 21.85
N ILE A 122 11.83 21.25 21.39
CA ILE A 122 12.29 19.88 21.62
C ILE A 122 12.89 19.73 23.03
N LEU A 123 13.60 20.76 23.51
CA LEU A 123 14.14 20.80 24.88
C LEU A 123 13.03 20.86 25.95
N THR A 124 11.94 21.57 25.68
CA THR A 124 10.79 21.68 26.61
C THR A 124 9.89 20.45 26.62
N SER A 125 9.82 19.68 25.53
CA SER A 125 9.06 18.42 25.49
C SER A 125 9.79 17.26 26.18
N SER A 126 11.12 17.31 26.32
CA SER A 126 11.86 16.36 27.16
C SER A 126 11.69 16.57 28.67
N ARG A 127 11.13 17.72 29.11
CA ARG A 127 10.86 18.04 30.53
C ARG A 127 9.43 17.76 31.00
N ARG A 128 8.48 17.53 30.10
CA ARG A 128 7.19 16.96 30.51
C ARG A 128 7.40 15.47 30.60
N GLY A 129 7.66 15.00 31.82
CA GLY A 129 7.87 13.60 32.15
C GLY A 129 6.87 12.74 31.40
N TYR A 130 7.38 11.92 30.49
CA TYR A 130 6.65 10.78 29.98
C TYR A 130 6.56 9.82 31.17
N SER A 131 5.52 9.94 31.98
CA SER A 131 5.13 8.89 32.91
C SER A 131 4.69 7.73 32.05
N ALA A 132 5.60 6.83 31.73
CA ALA A 132 5.21 5.51 31.25
C ALA A 132 4.19 4.96 32.28
N PRO A 133 3.02 4.45 31.84
CA PRO A 133 2.14 3.76 32.77
C PRO A 133 2.92 2.56 33.30
N HIS A 134 3.43 2.67 34.53
CA HIS A 134 3.96 1.51 35.23
C HIS A 134 2.78 0.56 35.43
N PRO A 135 2.87 -0.71 35.00
CA PRO A 135 1.86 -1.69 35.37
C PRO A 135 1.85 -1.80 36.91
N PRO A 136 0.67 -1.83 37.55
CA PRO A 136 0.59 -1.96 38.99
C PRO A 136 1.21 -3.30 39.39
N MET A 137 2.23 -3.28 40.24
CA MET A 137 2.74 -4.50 40.85
C MET A 137 1.73 -4.98 41.89
N THR A 138 0.88 -5.93 41.51
CA THR A 138 0.07 -6.70 42.46
C THR A 138 0.89 -7.87 42.97
N ASN A 139 1.34 -7.75 44.22
CA ASN A 139 1.73 -8.87 45.06
C ASN A 139 0.51 -9.77 45.27
N THR A 140 0.46 -10.98 44.70
CA THR A 140 -0.20 -12.11 45.38
C THR A 140 0.30 -13.45 44.84
N SER A 141 0.80 -14.24 45.78
CA SER A 141 0.97 -15.69 45.78
C SER A 141 -0.21 -16.48 45.18
N ASN A 142 0.12 -17.57 44.48
CA ASN A 142 -0.72 -18.72 44.14
C ASN A 142 -2.10 -18.43 43.51
N SER A 143 -2.19 -18.54 42.18
CA SER A 143 -3.31 -19.26 41.53
C SER A 143 -3.03 -19.43 40.04
N SER A 144 -3.18 -20.67 39.57
CA SER A 144 -3.15 -21.07 38.17
C SER A 144 -4.28 -20.41 37.38
N TYR A 145 -4.01 -19.37 36.57
CA TYR A 145 -4.92 -18.93 35.51
C TYR A 145 -4.20 -18.08 34.47
N SER A 146 -4.15 -18.57 33.21
CA SER A 146 -3.72 -17.79 32.05
C SER A 146 -4.88 -16.91 31.57
N PRO A 147 -4.73 -15.58 31.44
CA PRO A 147 -5.78 -14.74 30.88
C PRO A 147 -5.75 -14.76 29.35
N THR A 148 -6.94 -14.98 28.83
CA THR A 148 -7.37 -15.27 27.46
C THR A 148 -7.29 -14.06 26.52
N MET A 149 -6.61 -14.25 25.38
CA MET A 149 -6.62 -13.38 24.20
C MET A 149 -7.85 -13.70 23.30
N ASN A 150 -9.07 -13.47 23.79
CA ASN A 150 -10.28 -14.00 23.12
C ASN A 150 -11.14 -12.97 22.38
N PHE A 151 -10.68 -11.72 22.15
CA PHE A 151 -11.50 -10.72 21.44
C PHE A 151 -11.12 -10.49 19.98
N TRP A 152 -9.88 -10.81 19.58
CA TRP A 152 -9.40 -10.64 18.20
C TRP A 152 -9.55 -11.91 17.35
N THR A 153 -9.56 -13.10 17.95
CA THR A 153 -9.70 -14.39 17.26
C THR A 153 -11.10 -14.62 16.71
N SER A 154 -12.16 -14.29 17.48
CA SER A 154 -13.55 -14.58 17.05
C SER A 154 -14.00 -13.82 15.80
N ARG A 155 -13.52 -12.59 15.59
CA ARG A 155 -13.84 -11.81 14.37
C ARG A 155 -13.05 -12.29 13.15
N GLN A 156 -11.84 -12.82 13.36
CA GLN A 156 -10.99 -13.36 12.31
C GLN A 156 -11.46 -14.77 11.88
N GLU A 157 -11.93 -15.58 12.83
CA GLU A 157 -12.50 -16.91 12.58
C GLU A 157 -13.84 -16.83 11.83
N ALA A 158 -14.71 -15.87 12.16
CA ALA A 158 -15.96 -15.66 11.42
C ALA A 158 -15.71 -15.23 9.96
N ALA A 159 -14.72 -14.37 9.73
CA ALA A 159 -14.32 -13.96 8.37
C ALA A 159 -13.69 -15.12 7.59
N ASN A 160 -12.85 -15.94 8.24
CA ASN A 160 -12.25 -17.13 7.63
C ASN A 160 -13.28 -18.23 7.32
N ALA A 161 -14.29 -18.41 8.18
CA ALA A 161 -15.38 -19.35 7.94
C ALA A 161 -16.28 -18.90 6.77
N SER A 162 -16.50 -17.59 6.62
CA SER A 162 -17.24 -17.04 5.47
C SER A 162 -16.47 -17.24 4.16
N LEU A 163 -15.16 -16.97 4.17
CA LEU A 163 -14.27 -17.23 3.02
C LEU A 163 -14.22 -18.71 2.66
N SER A 164 -14.12 -19.61 3.65
CA SER A 164 -14.08 -21.06 3.39
C SER A 164 -15.35 -21.58 2.72
N LYS A 165 -16.53 -21.03 3.06
CA LYS A 165 -17.80 -21.39 2.43
C LYS A 165 -17.89 -20.88 0.99
N GLU A 166 -17.39 -19.67 0.72
CA GLU A 166 -17.30 -19.15 -0.64
C GLU A 166 -16.36 -20.00 -1.51
N TYR A 167 -15.19 -20.39 -0.99
CA TYR A 167 -14.26 -21.26 -1.70
C TYR A 167 -14.82 -22.66 -1.99
N SER A 168 -15.64 -23.23 -1.09
CA SER A 168 -16.28 -24.53 -1.35
C SER A 168 -17.39 -24.43 -2.40
N ALA A 169 -18.12 -23.31 -2.43
CA ALA A 169 -19.14 -23.05 -3.46
C ALA A 169 -18.52 -22.89 -4.85
N ILE A 170 -17.37 -22.19 -4.94
CA ILE A 170 -16.63 -22.04 -6.20
C ILE A 170 -16.14 -23.41 -6.70
N ARG A 171 -15.59 -24.26 -5.83
CA ARG A 171 -15.17 -25.62 -6.23
C ARG A 171 -16.32 -26.50 -6.69
N ALA A 172 -17.50 -26.37 -6.09
CA ALA A 172 -18.68 -27.10 -6.52
C ALA A 172 -19.09 -26.69 -7.95
N PHE A 173 -19.04 -25.40 -8.24
CA PHE A 173 -19.32 -24.87 -9.57
C PHE A 173 -18.30 -25.31 -10.63
N ASP A 174 -17.00 -25.33 -10.27
CA ASP A 174 -15.95 -25.84 -11.16
C ASP A 174 -16.15 -27.33 -11.49
N ASN A 175 -16.63 -28.13 -10.53
CA ASN A 175 -16.94 -29.54 -10.76
C ASN A 175 -18.14 -29.72 -11.70
N GLU A 176 -19.18 -28.89 -11.58
CA GLU A 176 -20.32 -28.92 -12.51
C GLU A 176 -19.92 -28.49 -13.92
N LEU A 177 -19.11 -27.45 -14.07
CA LEU A 177 -18.58 -27.03 -15.38
C LEU A 177 -17.74 -28.12 -16.04
N ASN A 178 -16.90 -28.81 -15.28
CA ASN A 178 -16.10 -29.92 -15.79
C ASN A 178 -16.98 -31.10 -16.23
N LYS A 179 -18.10 -31.34 -15.53
CA LYS A 179 -19.07 -32.37 -15.93
C LYS A 179 -19.78 -32.02 -17.23
N ILE A 180 -20.29 -30.78 -17.35
CA ILE A 180 -20.94 -30.29 -18.57
C ILE A 180 -19.98 -30.35 -19.77
N LYS A 181 -18.72 -29.96 -19.57
CA LYS A 181 -17.70 -30.03 -20.61
C LYS A 181 -17.45 -31.46 -21.08
N LYS A 182 -17.41 -32.42 -20.14
CA LYS A 182 -17.24 -33.83 -20.47
C LYS A 182 -18.44 -34.38 -21.24
N ASP A 183 -19.66 -34.06 -20.82
CA ASP A 183 -20.88 -34.50 -21.49
C ASP A 183 -20.95 -33.95 -22.93
N PHE A 184 -20.57 -32.68 -23.12
CA PHE A 184 -20.48 -32.07 -24.46
C PHE A 184 -19.43 -32.75 -25.36
N ASP A 185 -18.26 -33.09 -24.81
CA ASP A 185 -17.20 -33.78 -25.56
C ASP A 185 -17.60 -35.21 -25.93
N GLU A 186 -18.39 -35.90 -25.08
CA GLU A 186 -18.94 -37.23 -25.36
C GLU A 186 -20.04 -37.18 -26.43
N GLU A 187 -20.95 -36.20 -26.36
CA GLU A 187 -22.00 -35.98 -27.36
C GLU A 187 -21.40 -35.61 -28.73
N LYS A 188 -20.37 -34.77 -28.74
CA LYS A 188 -19.63 -34.41 -29.96
C LYS A 188 -18.96 -35.63 -30.61
N LYS A 189 -18.41 -36.54 -29.82
CA LYS A 189 -17.81 -37.79 -30.32
C LYS A 189 -18.86 -38.76 -30.86
N SER A 190 -20.01 -38.88 -30.19
CA SER A 190 -21.13 -39.71 -30.64
C SER A 190 -21.68 -39.23 -31.99
N ASN A 191 -21.88 -37.91 -32.13
CA ASN A 191 -22.35 -37.32 -33.39
C ASN A 191 -21.33 -37.42 -34.54
N GLN A 192 -20.03 -37.54 -34.26
CA GLN A 192 -19.00 -37.79 -35.27
C GLN A 192 -18.91 -39.25 -35.74
N GLN A 193 -19.46 -40.21 -34.98
CA GLN A 193 -19.48 -41.62 -35.36
C GLN A 193 -20.73 -42.02 -36.17
N LEU A 194 -21.70 -41.11 -36.28
CA LEU A 194 -22.95 -41.29 -37.02
C LEU A 194 -22.91 -40.67 -38.44
N ILE A 195 -21.75 -40.19 -38.88
CA ILE A 195 -21.46 -39.68 -40.24
C ILE A 195 -20.43 -40.60 -40.87
#